data_AF-A0A075HEM5-F1
#
_entry.id   AF-A0A075HEM5-F1
#
_cell.length_a   1.000
_cell.length_b   1.000
_cell.length_c   1.000
_cell.angle_alpha   90.00
_cell.angle_beta   90.00
_cell.angle_gamma   90.00
#
_symmetry.space_group_name_H-M   'P 1'
#
loop_
_entity.id
_entity.type
_entity.pdbx_description
1 polymer ?
#
loop_
_entity_poly.entity_id
_entity_poly.type
_entity_poly.pdbx_seq_one_letter_code
_entity_poly.pdbx_strand_id
1 'polypeptide(L)' 'MPIVMRVAFKPASSIGKIQETVDLKTKKNTKLRVEGRHDPCVVPRAPPVVDSIVSLVIADQALQGGFIKPVI' A
#
# COMPACT_ATOMS: atom_id res chain seq x y z
N MET A 1 -1.38 -2.97 27.03
CA MET A 1 -1.04 -1.68 26.38
C MET A 1 -1.54 -1.71 24.93
N PRO A 2 -1.97 -0.58 24.34
CA PRO A 2 -2.36 -0.55 22.94
C PRO A 2 -1.15 -0.78 22.02
N ILE A 3 -1.39 -1.41 20.86
CA ILE A 3 -0.40 -1.50 19.78
C ILE A 3 -0.39 -0.15 19.07
N VAL A 4 0.77 0.52 19.06
CA VAL A 4 0.96 1.80 18.38
C VAL A 4 1.92 1.60 17.22
N MET A 5 1.49 2.02 16.03
CA MET A 5 2.27 1.89 14.81
C MET A 5 2.31 3.19 14.02
N ARG A 6 3.44 3.42 13.35
CA ARG A 6 3.67 4.52 12.43
C ARG A 6 4.09 3.93 11.09
N VAL A 7 3.38 4.32 10.04
CA VAL A 7 3.60 3.80 8.68
C VAL A 7 3.98 4.96 7.77
N ALA A 8 5.12 4.83 7.10
CA ALA A 8 5.57 5.80 6.11
C ALA A 8 5.10 5.38 4.71
N PHE A 9 4.49 6.31 3.99
CA PHE A 9 4.10 6.12 2.60
C PHE A 9 4.98 6.97 1.69
N LYS A 10 5.55 6.35 0.66
CA LYS A 10 6.20 7.09 -0.41
C LYS A 10 5.17 7.96 -1.17
N PRO A 11 5.60 9.04 -1.84
CA PRO A 11 4.72 9.79 -2.74
C PRO A 11 4.09 8.91 -3.84
N ALA A 12 2.95 9.36 -4.37
CA ALA A 12 2.29 8.67 -5.48
C ALA A 12 3.27 8.51 -6.66
N SER A 13 3.35 7.31 -7.23
CA SER A 13 4.26 7.02 -8.34
C SER A 13 3.85 7.74 -9.63
N SER A 14 2.53 7.89 -9.84
CA SER A 14 2.00 8.56 -11.03
C SER A 14 1.73 10.03 -10.71
N ILE A 15 2.33 10.89 -11.52
CA ILE A 15 2.16 12.34 -11.47
C ILE A 15 2.11 12.86 -12.90
N GLY A 16 1.47 14.01 -13.14
CA GLY A 16 1.29 14.56 -14.48
C GLY A 16 2.55 15.09 -15.16
N LYS A 17 3.73 14.95 -14.52
CA LYS A 17 5.03 15.35 -15.07
C LYS A 17 5.59 14.23 -15.95
N ILE A 18 6.37 14.61 -16.96
CA ILE A 18 7.15 13.67 -17.77
C ILE A 18 8.24 13.06 -16.89
N GLN A 19 8.40 11.74 -16.96
CA GLN A 19 9.37 10.96 -16.18
C GLN A 19 10.20 10.07 -17.10
N GLU A 20 11.46 9.85 -16.76
CA GLU A 20 12.32 8.91 -17.46
C GLU A 20 12.09 7.49 -16.93
N THR A 21 12.02 6.53 -17.83
CA THR A 21 11.82 5.11 -17.51
C THR A 21 12.37 4.23 -18.62
N VAL A 22 12.16 2.91 -18.51
CA VAL A 22 12.57 1.92 -19.51
C VAL A 22 11.35 1.23 -20.08
N ASP A 23 11.29 1.13 -21.41
CA ASP A 23 10.30 0.31 -22.10
C ASP A 23 10.69 -1.18 -21.95
N LEU A 24 9.81 -1.98 -21.36
CA LEU A 24 10.12 -3.38 -21.04
C LEU A 24 10.21 -4.29 -22.28
N LYS A 25 9.63 -3.92 -23.42
CA LYS A 25 9.68 -4.73 -24.65
C LYS A 25 10.97 -4.49 -25.41
N THR A 26 11.34 -3.22 -25.58
CA THR A 26 12.50 -2.79 -26.36
C THR A 26 13.77 -2.70 -25.52
N LYS A 27 13.65 -2.67 -24.18
CA LYS A 27 14.74 -2.46 -23.21
C LYS A 27 15.51 -1.15 -23.41
N LYS A 28 14.84 -0.13 -23.96
CA LYS A 28 15.43 1.19 -24.21
C LYS A 28 14.85 2.25 -23.27
N ASN A 29 15.66 3.27 -22.98
CA ASN A 29 15.21 4.45 -22.24
C ASN A 29 14.09 5.14 -23.02
N THR A 30 13.04 5.53 -22.30
CA THR A 30 11.88 6.23 -22.85
C THR A 30 11.37 7.26 -21.85
N LYS A 31 10.50 8.15 -22.32
CA LYS A 31 9.80 9.14 -21.49
C LYS A 31 8.36 8.72 -21.31
N LEU A 32 7.89 8.72 -20.07
CA LEU A 32 6.50 8.42 -19.72
C LEU A 32 5.82 9.68 -19.19
N ARG A 33 4.64 9.98 -19.73
CA ARG A 33 3.70 10.92 -19.13
C ARG A 33 2.43 10.16 -18.81
N VAL A 34 2.05 10.14 -17.53
CA VAL A 34 0.78 9.54 -17.11
C VAL A 34 -0.27 10.63 -17.16
N GLU A 35 -1.34 10.40 -17.91
CA GLU A 35 -2.46 11.32 -18.06
C GLU A 35 -3.60 10.98 -17.09
N GLY A 36 -4.48 11.95 -16.82
CA GLY A 36 -5.63 11.79 -15.94
C GLY A 36 -5.45 12.41 -14.55
N ARG A 37 -6.31 12.01 -13.62
CA ARG A 37 -6.28 12.48 -12.22
C ARG A 37 -5.34 11.60 -11.40
N HIS A 38 -4.53 12.23 -10.57
CA HIS A 38 -3.59 11.58 -9.66
C HIS A 38 -3.90 12.00 -8.23
N ASP A 39 -3.67 11.09 -7.29
CA ASP A 39 -3.67 11.46 -5.88
C ASP A 39 -2.44 12.34 -5.58
N PRO A 40 -2.60 13.59 -5.12
CA PRO A 40 -1.46 14.42 -4.73
C PRO A 40 -0.77 13.88 -3.47
N CYS A 41 -1.52 13.12 -2.65
CA CYS A 41 -1.03 12.44 -1.47
C CYS A 41 -1.87 11.17 -1.25
N VAL A 42 -1.21 10.02 -1.12
CA VAL A 42 -1.89 8.73 -0.90
C VAL A 42 -2.32 8.54 0.57
N VAL A 43 -1.72 9.30 1.49
CA VAL A 43 -1.88 9.12 2.94
C VAL A 43 -3.33 9.26 3.42
N PRO A 44 -4.17 10.19 2.96
CA PRO A 44 -5.55 10.28 3.44
C PRO A 44 -6.38 9.03 3.19
N ARG A 45 -6.01 8.22 2.19
CA ARG A 45 -6.68 6.96 1.84
C ARG A 45 -6.07 5.74 2.52
N ALA A 46 -4.90 5.89 3.14
CA ALA A 46 -4.15 4.78 3.71
C ALA A 46 -4.71 4.21 5.03
N PRO A 47 -5.22 5.01 6.00
CA PRO A 47 -5.63 4.49 7.30
C PRO A 47 -6.63 3.32 7.23
N PRO A 48 -7.72 3.36 6.43
CA PRO A 48 -8.64 2.23 6.34
C PRO A 48 -7.99 0.93 5.86
N VAL A 49 -7.00 1.03 4.96
CA VAL A 49 -6.24 -0.13 4.47
C VAL A 49 -5.31 -0.66 5.56
N VAL A 50 -4.58 0.22 6.23
CA VAL A 50 -3.68 -0.16 7.34
C VAL A 50 -4.48 -0.84 8.45
N ASP A 51 -5.59 -0.25 8.88
CA ASP A 51 -6.44 -0.80 9.94
C ASP A 51 -6.99 -2.17 9.58
N SER A 52 -7.39 -2.37 8.32
CA SER A 52 -7.87 -3.65 7.81
C SER A 52 -6.77 -4.73 7.88
N ILE A 53 -5.57 -4.43 7.39
CA ILE A 53 -4.45 -5.38 7.39
C ILE A 53 -4.02 -5.70 8.82
N VAL A 54 -3.94 -4.70 9.70
CA VAL A 54 -3.61 -4.91 11.11
C VAL A 54 -4.63 -5.80 11.79
N SER A 55 -5.93 -5.59 11.53
CA SER A 55 -7.00 -6.43 12.06
C SER A 55 -6.89 -7.87 11.57
N LEU A 56 -6.60 -8.08 10.29
CA LEU A 56 -6.39 -9.42 9.72
C LEU A 56 -5.19 -10.13 10.36
N VAL A 57 -4.06 -9.43 10.50
CA VAL A 57 -2.86 -9.99 11.12
C VAL A 57 -3.12 -10.35 12.59
N ILE A 58 -3.78 -9.48 13.35
CA ILE A 58 -4.13 -9.77 14.75
C ILE A 58 -5.09 -10.97 14.83
N ALA A 59 -6.08 -11.07 13.95
CA ALA A 59 -7.00 -12.21 13.92
C ALA A 59 -6.28 -13.53 13.61
N ASP A 60 -5.37 -13.53 12.64
CA ASP A 60 -4.55 -14.70 12.31
C ASP A 60 -3.66 -15.12 13.50
N GLN A 61 -2.98 -14.16 14.12
CA GLN A 61 -2.18 -14.44 15.34
C GLN A 61 -3.05 -14.92 16.50
N ALA A 62 -4.28 -14.43 16.63
CA ALA A 62 -5.21 -14.88 17.66
C ALA A 62 -5.72 -16.31 17.40
N LEU A 63 -5.90 -16.72 16.14
CA LEU A 63 -6.19 -18.11 15.76
C LEU A 63 -5.00 -19.03 16.10
N GLN A 64 -3.79 -18.67 15.66
CA GLN A 64 -2.58 -19.46 15.91
C GLN A 64 -2.26 -19.57 17.42
N GLY A 65 -2.49 -18.50 18.18
CA GLY A 65 -2.31 -18.49 19.63
C GLY A 65 -3.44 -19.15 20.42
N GLY A 66 -4.49 -19.65 19.76
CA GLY A 66 -5.64 -20.28 20.42
C GLY A 66 -6.56 -19.31 21.18
N PHE A 67 -6.40 -18.00 20.97
CA PHE A 67 -7.27 -16.96 21.54
C PHE A 67 -8.63 -16.92 20.84
N ILE A 68 -8.68 -17.25 19.55
CA ILE A 68 -9.92 -17.52 18.81
C ILE A 68 -10.01 -19.03 18.65
N LYS A 69 -11.02 -19.64 19.27
CA LYS A 69 -11.21 -21.10 19.20
C LYS A 69 -11.77 -21.50 17.83
N PRO A 70 -11.31 -22.62 17.26
CA PRO A 70 -11.99 -23.26 16.13
C PRO A 70 -13.43 -23.57 16.52
N VAL A 71 -14.35 -23.38 15.57
CA VAL A 71 -15.78 -23.70 15.76
C VAL A 71 -16.06 -25.19 15.47
N ILE A 72 -15.05 -25.94 15.05
CA ILE A 72 -15.12 -27.34 14.64
C ILE A 72 -14.44 -28.21 15.70
#